data_AF-A0AAU5MPP2-F1
#
_entry.id   AF-A0AAU5MPP2-F1
#
_cell.length_a   1.000
_cell.length_b   1.000
_cell.length_c   1.000
_cell.angle_alpha   90.00
_cell.angle_beta   90.00
_cell.angle_gamma   90.00
#
_symmetry.space_group_name_H-M   'P 1'
#
loop_
_entity.id
_entity.type
_entity.pdbx_description
1 polymer ?
#
loop_
_entity_poly.entity_id
_entity_poly.type
_entity_poly.pdbx_seq_one_letter_code
_entity_poly.pdbx_strand_id
1 'polypeptide(L)'
;MRLRLLTVGLTAAALLTLTACDDDGSGSASATSSAPVAPAPATTSAGPGQQRRLPGIQRTGRRQRPVAQTAGLTAALKAVDPALAADQAKAIGKALSVCQEIKAGEDDTTLANNVAQRFSGGSVTLTPEQGAVIVAAVKASFCP
;
A
#
# COMPACT_ATOMS: atom_id res chain seq x y z
N MET A 1 9.21 -20.56 -44.34
CA MET A 1 7.79 -20.75 -44.67
C MET A 1 7.08 -19.40 -44.51
N ARG A 2 6.51 -18.91 -45.61
CA ARG A 2 5.26 -18.16 -45.77
C ARG A 2 4.89 -17.06 -44.73
N LEU A 3 5.06 -15.80 -45.19
CA LEU A 3 4.32 -14.57 -44.81
C LEU A 3 2.81 -14.77 -44.68
N ARG A 4 2.15 -14.00 -43.79
CA ARG A 4 1.02 -13.02 -43.99
C ARG A 4 0.78 -12.27 -42.65
N LEU A 5 0.30 -11.03 -42.48
CA LEU A 5 0.10 -9.76 -43.19
C LEU A 5 -0.64 -8.84 -42.17
N LEU A 6 -0.27 -7.55 -42.07
CA LEU A 6 -1.09 -6.34 -41.77
C LEU A 6 -1.94 -6.30 -40.46
N THR A 7 -2.08 -5.21 -39.71
CA THR A 7 -2.62 -3.89 -40.09
C THR A 7 -2.32 -2.84 -39.01
N VAL A 8 -1.84 -1.67 -39.44
CA VAL A 8 -1.82 -0.42 -38.66
C VAL A 8 -3.22 0.19 -38.70
N GLY A 9 -3.81 0.47 -37.53
CA GLY A 9 -5.09 1.16 -37.40
C GLY A 9 -4.97 2.25 -36.33
N LEU A 10 -4.74 3.48 -36.79
CA LEU A 10 -4.68 4.70 -35.97
C LEU A 10 -6.06 5.38 -36.06
N THR A 11 -6.84 5.31 -34.98
CA THR A 11 -8.08 6.08 -34.83
C THR A 11 -8.04 6.86 -33.52
N ALA A 12 -7.74 8.15 -33.65
CA ALA A 12 -7.98 9.15 -32.64
C ALA A 12 -9.44 9.61 -32.71
N ALA A 13 -10.15 9.57 -31.59
CA ALA A 13 -11.35 10.37 -31.37
C ALA A 13 -11.49 10.62 -29.86
N ALA A 14 -11.15 11.85 -29.47
CA ALA A 14 -11.44 12.42 -28.16
C ALA A 14 -12.84 13.03 -28.19
N LEU A 15 -13.68 12.73 -27.19
CA LEU A 15 -14.72 13.63 -26.71
C LEU A 15 -14.89 13.43 -25.20
N LEU A 16 -14.33 14.38 -24.45
CA LEU A 16 -14.65 14.62 -23.04
C LEU A 16 -15.93 15.46 -22.98
N THR A 17 -16.91 15.01 -22.19
CA THR A 17 -17.95 15.88 -21.63
C THR A 17 -18.05 15.61 -20.13
N LEU A 18 -17.17 16.23 -19.35
CA LEU A 18 -17.40 16.48 -17.92
C LEU A 18 -18.37 17.66 -17.83
N THR A 19 -19.63 17.40 -17.54
CA THR A 19 -20.54 18.43 -17.03
C THR A 19 -20.18 18.71 -15.58
N ALA A 20 -19.68 19.90 -15.37
CA ALA A 20 -19.34 20.49 -14.09
C ALA A 20 -20.59 20.90 -13.29
N CYS A 21 -20.38 20.95 -11.98
CA CYS A 21 -20.91 21.94 -11.04
C CYS A 21 -22.35 21.84 -10.51
N ASP A 22 -22.47 22.44 -9.31
CA ASP A 22 -23.63 22.72 -8.46
C ASP A 22 -24.04 21.59 -7.48
N ASP A 23 -24.21 21.81 -6.18
CA ASP A 23 -24.33 23.05 -5.44
C ASP A 23 -24.07 22.82 -3.94
N ASP A 24 -23.78 23.96 -3.31
CA ASP A 24 -23.62 24.31 -1.92
C ASP A 24 -24.57 23.64 -0.91
N GLY A 25 -24.08 23.44 0.32
CA GLY A 25 -24.89 22.87 1.39
C GLY A 25 -24.21 22.81 2.75
N SER A 26 -23.40 23.81 3.10
CA SER A 26 -22.93 23.99 4.48
C SER A 26 -23.96 24.82 5.24
N GLY A 27 -24.82 24.13 6.00
CA GLY A 27 -25.82 24.81 6.83
C GLY A 27 -26.42 23.91 7.90
N SER A 28 -25.78 23.82 9.06
CA SER A 28 -26.47 23.52 10.31
C SER A 28 -25.77 24.20 11.46
N ALA A 29 -26.29 25.38 11.79
CA ALA A 29 -26.08 26.00 13.08
C ALA A 29 -26.84 25.22 14.15
N SER A 30 -26.23 25.03 15.33
CA SER A 30 -26.88 25.42 16.58
C SER A 30 -25.87 25.42 17.73
N ALA A 31 -25.91 26.52 18.46
CA ALA A 31 -25.09 26.88 19.60
C ALA A 31 -25.38 25.99 20.82
N THR A 32 -24.37 25.81 21.69
CA THR A 32 -24.61 25.86 23.13
C THR A 32 -23.38 26.42 23.85
N SER A 33 -23.65 27.49 24.57
CA SER A 33 -22.79 28.17 25.54
C SER A 33 -22.42 27.23 26.69
N SER A 34 -21.16 27.24 27.13
CA SER A 34 -20.80 26.99 28.53
C SER A 34 -19.44 27.62 28.86
N ALA A 35 -19.42 28.23 30.03
CA ALA A 35 -18.45 29.18 30.57
C ALA A 35 -17.12 28.52 31.01
N PRO A 36 -16.13 29.30 31.48
CA PRO A 36 -14.72 28.89 31.57
C PRO A 36 -14.44 27.99 32.77
N VAL A 37 -13.67 26.91 32.55
CA VAL A 37 -13.08 26.11 33.62
C VAL A 37 -11.69 26.67 33.96
N ALA A 38 -11.52 26.90 35.26
CA ALA A 38 -10.37 27.48 35.94
C ALA A 38 -9.11 26.57 35.90
N PRO A 39 -7.96 27.02 36.45
CA PRO A 39 -6.62 26.73 35.94
C PRO A 39 -6.02 25.37 36.35
N ALA A 40 -4.96 25.05 35.61
CA ALA A 40 -4.10 23.88 35.74
C ALA A 40 -3.49 23.68 37.14
N PRO A 41 -3.31 22.42 37.59
CA PRO A 41 -2.26 22.09 38.53
C PRO A 41 -0.92 21.94 37.78
N ALA A 42 0.01 22.85 38.07
CA ALA A 42 1.43 22.68 37.80
C ALA A 42 2.08 22.01 39.02
N THR A 43 2.65 20.82 38.83
CA THR A 43 3.61 20.14 39.72
C THR A 43 4.10 18.90 38.94
N THR A 44 5.38 18.56 38.75
CA THR A 44 6.65 19.07 39.26
C THR A 44 7.75 18.53 38.33
N SER A 45 8.87 19.26 38.25
CA SER A 45 10.16 18.88 37.67
C SER A 45 10.61 17.43 37.89
N ALA A 46 11.17 16.81 36.84
CA ALA A 46 12.23 15.81 36.97
C ALA A 46 13.01 15.60 35.64
N GLY A 47 14.05 16.42 35.43
CA GLY A 47 15.31 16.06 34.75
C GLY A 47 15.31 15.59 33.28
N PRO A 48 16.46 15.61 32.60
CA PRO A 48 16.64 14.98 31.29
C PRO A 48 16.53 13.46 31.47
N GLY A 49 15.31 12.95 31.29
CA GLY A 49 14.99 11.53 31.28
C GLY A 49 15.70 10.86 30.11
N GLN A 50 16.87 10.35 30.43
CA GLN A 50 17.75 9.59 29.56
C GLN A 50 16.99 8.61 28.66
N GLN A 51 17.48 8.51 27.42
CA GLN A 51 17.36 7.32 26.61
C GLN A 51 17.74 6.10 27.44
N ARG A 52 16.78 5.49 28.12
CA ARG A 52 16.94 4.15 28.67
C ARG A 52 16.88 3.20 27.49
N ARG A 53 18.00 3.09 26.77
CA ARG A 53 18.33 1.89 26.00
C ARG A 53 18.28 0.75 27.01
N LEU A 54 17.16 0.03 27.06
CA LEU A 54 17.14 -1.27 27.72
C LEU A 54 18.07 -2.20 26.93
N PRO A 55 19.12 -2.76 27.55
CA PRO A 55 19.81 -3.90 26.98
C PRO A 55 18.95 -5.13 27.23
N GLY A 56 18.56 -5.82 26.15
CA GLY A 56 18.13 -7.21 26.24
C GLY A 56 16.67 -7.44 26.64
N ILE A 57 15.73 -7.09 25.75
CA ILE A 57 14.63 -8.02 25.47
C ILE A 57 14.93 -8.61 24.10
N GLN A 58 15.80 -9.62 24.08
CA GLN A 58 15.85 -10.56 22.97
C GLN A 58 14.45 -11.19 22.89
N ARG A 59 13.64 -10.71 21.95
CA ARG A 59 12.41 -11.37 21.53
C ARG A 59 12.80 -12.71 20.90
N THR A 60 13.01 -13.72 21.72
CA THR A 60 13.29 -15.13 21.38
C THR A 60 12.10 -15.84 20.71
N GLY A 61 11.19 -15.09 20.08
CA GLY A 61 10.08 -15.57 19.25
C GLY A 61 9.78 -14.73 18.00
N ARG A 62 10.39 -13.55 17.81
CA ARG A 62 10.34 -12.80 16.54
C ARG A 62 11.67 -13.00 15.81
N ARG A 63 11.89 -14.24 15.38
CA ARG A 63 13.06 -14.70 14.61
C ARG A 63 13.23 -13.84 13.34
N GLN A 64 14.44 -13.80 12.80
CA GLN A 64 15.00 -13.07 11.63
C GLN A 64 14.20 -13.08 10.30
N ARG A 65 12.89 -13.36 10.32
CA ARG A 65 11.94 -13.27 9.23
C ARG A 65 11.93 -11.92 8.47
N PRO A 66 12.07 -10.72 9.07
CA PRO A 66 11.87 -9.49 8.31
C PRO A 66 12.93 -9.23 7.24
N VAL A 67 14.14 -9.79 7.31
CA VAL A 67 15.17 -9.46 6.31
C VAL A 67 15.09 -10.40 5.10
N ALA A 68 15.00 -11.71 5.33
CA ALA A 68 14.95 -12.70 4.25
C ALA A 68 13.63 -12.67 3.47
N GLN A 69 12.49 -12.51 4.16
CA GLN A 69 11.17 -12.41 3.51
C GLN A 69 11.06 -11.14 2.67
N THR A 70 11.60 -10.03 3.20
CA THR A 70 11.62 -8.76 2.48
C THR A 70 12.58 -8.83 1.30
N ALA A 71 13.72 -9.53 1.41
CA ALA A 71 14.64 -9.73 0.30
C ALA A 71 13.98 -10.51 -0.85
N GLY A 72 13.25 -11.59 -0.53
CA GLY A 72 12.50 -12.37 -1.52
C GLY A 72 11.43 -11.55 -2.25
N LEU A 73 10.62 -10.80 -1.50
CA LEU A 73 9.63 -9.89 -2.09
C LEU A 73 10.29 -8.79 -2.93
N THR A 74 11.35 -8.16 -2.42
CA THR A 74 12.04 -7.08 -3.13
C THR A 74 12.66 -7.59 -4.44
N ALA A 75 13.22 -8.79 -4.43
CA ALA A 75 13.75 -9.43 -5.65
C ALA A 75 12.64 -9.72 -6.67
N ALA A 76 11.49 -10.25 -6.22
CA ALA A 76 10.34 -10.51 -7.08
C ALA A 76 9.78 -9.20 -7.68
N LEU A 77 9.65 -8.14 -6.88
CA LEU A 77 9.20 -6.83 -7.34
C LEU A 77 10.17 -6.24 -8.38
N LYS A 78 11.49 -6.32 -8.14
CA LYS A 78 12.50 -5.87 -9.11
C LYS A 78 12.47 -6.63 -10.43
N ALA A 79 12.08 -7.90 -10.40
CA ALA A 79 11.95 -8.72 -11.60
C ALA A 79 10.72 -8.34 -12.45
N VAL A 80 9.66 -7.84 -11.81
CA VAL A 80 8.46 -7.32 -12.49
C VAL A 80 8.73 -5.91 -13.03
N ASP A 81 9.11 -4.98 -12.14
CA ASP A 81 9.52 -3.63 -12.50
C ASP A 81 10.41 -3.06 -11.37
N PRO A 82 11.64 -2.61 -11.66
CA PRO A 82 12.56 -2.08 -10.64
C PRO A 82 12.00 -0.88 -9.87
N ALA A 83 11.09 -0.10 -10.46
CA ALA A 83 10.45 1.04 -9.79
C ALA A 83 9.51 0.60 -8.66
N LEU A 84 8.98 -0.63 -8.68
CA LEU A 84 8.17 -1.16 -7.57
C LEU A 84 8.98 -1.36 -6.28
N ALA A 85 10.28 -1.56 -6.42
CA ALA A 85 11.19 -1.74 -5.29
C ALA A 85 11.86 -0.44 -4.84
N ALA A 86 11.54 0.71 -5.47
CA ALA A 86 12.08 2.01 -5.09
C ALA A 86 11.63 2.41 -3.68
N ASP A 87 10.41 2.04 -3.28
CA ASP A 87 9.87 2.27 -1.93
C ASP A 87 9.57 0.92 -1.26
N GLN A 88 10.59 0.38 -0.61
CA GLN A 88 10.52 -0.91 0.05
C GLN A 88 9.49 -0.93 1.20
N ALA A 89 9.37 0.17 1.96
CA ALA A 89 8.43 0.25 3.08
C ALA A 89 6.99 0.18 2.59
N LYS A 90 6.66 0.92 1.52
CA LYS A 90 5.36 0.88 0.85
C LYS A 90 5.06 -0.49 0.25
N ALA A 91 6.06 -1.13 -0.36
CA ALA A 91 5.93 -2.47 -0.92
C ALA A 91 5.58 -3.52 0.15
N ILE A 92 6.25 -3.48 1.30
CA ILE A 92 5.94 -4.37 2.44
C ILE A 92 4.52 -4.10 2.95
N GLY A 93 4.13 -2.84 3.12
CA GLY A 93 2.78 -2.49 3.56
C GLY A 93 1.69 -3.05 2.64
N LYS A 94 1.89 -2.94 1.32
CA LYS A 94 1.00 -3.54 0.32
C LYS A 94 1.00 -5.07 0.41
N ALA A 95 2.16 -5.71 0.50
CA ALA A 95 2.28 -7.16 0.63
C ALA A 95 1.55 -7.72 1.87
N LEU A 96 1.62 -7.02 3.00
CA LEU A 96 0.87 -7.40 4.20
C LEU A 96 -0.64 -7.27 4.01
N SER A 97 -1.12 -6.27 3.26
CA SER A 97 -2.54 -6.14 2.92
C SER A 97 -3.01 -7.29 2.03
N VAL A 98 -2.24 -7.62 0.99
CA VAL A 98 -2.52 -8.76 0.09
C VAL A 98 -2.55 -10.06 0.90
N CYS A 99 -1.72 -10.18 1.93
CA CYS A 99 -1.74 -11.33 2.82
C CYS A 99 -3.06 -11.50 3.57
N GLN A 100 -3.71 -10.40 3.95
CA GLN A 100 -5.02 -10.45 4.59
C GLN A 100 -6.11 -10.83 3.60
N GLU A 101 -6.03 -10.36 2.35
CA GLU A 101 -6.96 -10.71 1.26
C GLU A 101 -6.87 -12.21 0.92
N ILE A 102 -5.65 -12.77 0.84
CA ILE A 102 -5.42 -14.21 0.68
C ILE A 102 -6.07 -14.99 1.83
N LYS A 103 -5.91 -14.53 3.07
CA LYS A 103 -6.51 -15.18 4.25
C LYS A 103 -8.02 -15.04 4.31
N ALA A 104 -8.58 -14.00 3.70
CA ALA A 104 -10.01 -13.81 3.56
C ALA A 104 -10.64 -14.77 2.53
N GLY A 105 -9.83 -15.52 1.77
CA GLY A 105 -10.30 -16.49 0.78
C GLY A 105 -10.74 -15.84 -0.53
N GLU A 106 -10.19 -14.68 -0.87
CA GLU A 106 -10.40 -14.04 -2.17
C GLU A 106 -9.90 -14.97 -3.30
N ASP A 107 -10.59 -14.96 -4.46
CA ASP A 107 -10.19 -15.79 -5.58
C ASP A 107 -8.89 -15.28 -6.23
N ASP A 108 -8.07 -16.21 -6.74
CA ASP A 108 -6.73 -15.88 -7.25
C ASP A 108 -6.76 -14.91 -8.44
N THR A 109 -7.84 -14.88 -9.23
CA THR A 109 -7.96 -13.99 -10.40
C THR A 109 -8.28 -12.56 -9.97
N THR A 110 -9.26 -12.39 -9.08
CA THR A 110 -9.59 -11.09 -8.47
C THR A 110 -8.41 -10.56 -7.68
N LEU A 111 -7.75 -11.41 -6.90
CA LEU A 111 -6.57 -11.05 -6.13
C LEU A 111 -5.43 -10.57 -7.04
N ALA A 112 -5.14 -11.27 -8.14
CA ALA A 112 -4.11 -10.85 -9.09
C ALA A 112 -4.42 -9.48 -9.71
N ASN A 113 -5.68 -9.23 -10.09
CA ASN A 113 -6.13 -7.92 -10.58
C ASN A 113 -5.99 -6.82 -9.52
N ASN A 114 -6.44 -7.10 -8.29
CA ASN A 114 -6.35 -6.17 -7.17
C ASN A 114 -4.90 -5.84 -6.83
N VAL A 115 -4.00 -6.84 -6.86
CA VAL A 115 -2.57 -6.64 -6.66
C VAL A 115 -1.96 -5.80 -7.78
N ALA A 116 -2.28 -6.10 -9.04
CA ALA A 116 -1.80 -5.30 -10.17
C ALA A 116 -2.22 -3.84 -10.03
N GLN A 117 -3.49 -3.57 -9.72
CA GLN A 117 -4.01 -2.22 -9.49
C GLN A 117 -3.34 -1.54 -8.29
N ARG A 118 -3.14 -2.27 -7.18
CA ARG A 118 -2.56 -1.73 -5.96
C ARG A 118 -1.08 -1.41 -6.11
N PHE A 119 -0.33 -2.22 -6.85
CA PHE A 119 1.10 -1.98 -7.09
C PHE A 119 1.35 -1.05 -8.27
N SER A 120 0.38 -0.87 -9.16
CA SER A 120 0.38 0.20 -10.15
C SER A 120 0.36 1.57 -9.49
N GLY A 121 1.04 2.53 -10.11
CA GLY A 121 1.10 3.91 -9.64
C GLY A 121 2.28 4.67 -10.23
N GLY A 122 2.15 5.99 -10.29
CA GLY A 122 3.14 6.83 -10.98
C GLY A 122 3.19 6.48 -12.47
N SER A 123 4.37 6.09 -12.95
CA SER A 123 4.61 5.65 -14.33
C SER A 123 4.50 4.14 -14.54
N VAL A 124 4.25 3.36 -13.48
CA VAL A 124 4.19 1.89 -13.56
C VAL A 124 2.75 1.44 -13.68
N THR A 125 2.44 0.72 -14.75
CA THR A 125 1.16 0.03 -14.93
C THR A 125 1.44 -1.46 -14.98
N LEU A 126 0.82 -2.22 -14.09
CA LEU A 126 0.98 -3.66 -14.03
C LEU A 126 -0.19 -4.39 -14.70
N THR A 127 0.13 -5.48 -15.38
CA THR A 127 -0.87 -6.38 -15.93
C THR A 127 -1.33 -7.39 -14.87
N PRO A 128 -2.49 -8.05 -15.06
CA PRO A 128 -2.95 -9.09 -14.15
C PRO A 128 -1.95 -10.25 -14.00
N GLU A 129 -1.23 -10.61 -15.07
CA GLU A 129 -0.20 -11.65 -15.02
C GLU A 129 0.95 -11.25 -14.10
N GLN A 130 1.37 -9.97 -14.14
CA GLN A 130 2.38 -9.44 -13.22
C GLN A 130 1.86 -9.40 -11.77
N GLY A 131 0.58 -9.07 -11.58
CA GLY A 131 -0.10 -9.16 -10.30
C GLY A 131 -0.04 -10.57 -9.71
N ALA A 132 -0.27 -11.61 -10.51
CA ALA A 132 -0.18 -13.00 -10.08
C ALA A 132 1.24 -13.40 -9.61
N VAL A 133 2.28 -12.91 -10.29
CA VAL A 133 3.68 -13.12 -9.86
C VAL A 133 3.93 -12.51 -8.48
N ILE A 134 3.40 -11.30 -8.24
CA ILE A 134 3.52 -10.63 -6.93
C ILE A 134 2.73 -11.39 -5.86
N VAL A 135 1.52 -11.86 -6.15
CA VAL A 135 0.72 -12.70 -5.25
C VAL A 135 1.50 -13.94 -4.84
N ALA A 136 2.11 -14.65 -5.79
CA ALA A 136 2.92 -15.84 -5.49
C ALA A 136 4.11 -15.52 -4.57
N ALA A 137 4.81 -14.41 -4.83
CA ALA A 137 5.91 -13.96 -3.98
C ALA A 137 5.44 -13.58 -2.56
N VAL A 138 4.27 -12.96 -2.43
CA VAL A 138 3.64 -12.61 -1.15
C VAL A 138 3.22 -13.88 -0.39
N LYS A 139 2.58 -14.85 -1.05
CA LYS A 139 2.25 -16.16 -0.46
C LYS A 139 3.50 -16.84 0.10
N ALA A 140 4.56 -16.94 -0.71
CA ALA A 140 5.82 -17.56 -0.30
C ALA A 140 6.54 -16.83 0.85
N SER A 141 6.41 -15.50 0.95
CA SER A 141 7.19 -14.69 1.90
C SER A 141 6.43 -14.37 3.19
N PHE A 142 5.17 -13.93 3.07
CA PHE A 142 4.38 -13.35 4.16
C PHE A 142 3.17 -14.21 4.58
N CYS A 143 2.69 -15.10 3.72
CA CYS A 143 1.46 -15.89 3.94
C CYS A 143 1.68 -17.39 3.72
N PRO A 144 2.55 -18.03 4.53
CA PRO A 144 2.68 -19.47 4.53
C PRO A 144 1.42 -20.16 5.07
#